data_AF-A0A641M9W3-F1
#
_entry.id   AF-A0A641M9W3-F1
#
_cell.length_a   1.000
_cell.length_b   1.000
_cell.length_c   1.000
_cell.angle_alpha   90.00
_cell.angle_beta   90.00
_cell.angle_gamma   90.00
#
_symmetry.space_group_name_H-M   'P 1'
#
loop_
_entity.id
_entity.type
_entity.pdbx_description
1 polymer ?
#
loop_
_entity_poly.entity_id
_entity_poly.type
_entity_poly.pdbx_seq_one_letter_code
_entity_poly.pdbx_strand_id
1 'polypeptide(L)'
;MSRTIKDIYTEAIAERNKRMELTEFNSDSKLSIMNGLTWVVAAIIHSFETLLDIFAVDISNTINNRINGTPVYYTNALLQYQKGDTLSVREDGLAFGYSNIDETKRMITQVSYTESVDDHNLDSKLVLKIATGEKGNLTAISKEELVPINSYINKIKFAGTRVEVVSYEGDVLVPMVTVFYDGAIPEAEIYTKIEDKLKLY
;
A
#
# COMPACT_ATOMS: atom_id res chain seq x y z
N MET A 1 18.29 4.46 -8.49
CA MET A 1 17.76 5.73 -9.01
C MET A 1 18.24 5.86 -10.44
N SER A 2 17.30 5.87 -11.37
CA SER A 2 17.51 5.80 -12.80
C SER A 2 18.21 7.06 -13.28
N ARG A 3 19.14 6.87 -14.22
CA ARG A 3 19.87 7.98 -14.83
C ARG A 3 18.96 8.71 -15.79
N THR A 4 19.20 10.00 -16.04
CA THR A 4 18.40 10.73 -17.02
C THR A 4 18.74 10.26 -18.43
N ILE A 5 17.78 10.37 -19.36
CA ILE A 5 17.99 10.04 -20.80
C ILE A 5 19.22 10.77 -21.35
N LYS A 6 19.44 12.02 -20.91
CA LYS A 6 20.56 12.85 -21.36
C LYS A 6 21.91 12.31 -20.88
N ASP A 7 21.98 11.77 -19.67
CA ASP A 7 23.21 11.20 -19.13
C ASP A 7 23.57 9.90 -19.88
N ILE A 8 22.58 9.02 -20.08
CA ILE A 8 22.73 7.77 -20.83
C ILE A 8 23.15 8.05 -22.29
N TYR A 9 22.52 9.04 -22.92
CA TYR A 9 22.87 9.46 -24.27
C TYR A 9 24.30 10.00 -24.37
N THR A 10 24.73 10.80 -23.39
CA THR A 10 26.06 11.39 -23.35
C THR A 10 27.14 10.31 -23.17
N GLU A 11 26.89 9.32 -22.31
CA GLU A 11 27.75 8.16 -22.11
C GLU A 11 27.83 7.30 -23.39
N ALA A 12 26.70 7.07 -24.06
CA ALA A 12 26.66 6.33 -25.31
C ALA A 12 27.43 7.02 -26.45
N ILE A 13 27.38 8.35 -26.53
CA ILE A 13 28.23 9.12 -27.47
C ILE A 13 29.71 9.02 -27.09
N ALA A 14 30.05 9.09 -25.81
CA ALA A 14 31.43 8.98 -25.35
C ALA A 14 32.02 7.61 -25.71
N GLU A 15 31.27 6.53 -25.53
CA GLU A 15 31.66 5.18 -25.94
C GLU A 15 31.78 5.01 -27.46
N ARG A 16 30.86 5.61 -28.22
CA ARG A 16 30.98 5.66 -29.68
C ARG A 16 32.27 6.32 -30.13
N ASN A 17 32.61 7.48 -29.55
CA ASN A 17 33.78 8.27 -29.93
C ASN A 17 35.11 7.59 -29.56
N LYS A 18 35.11 6.61 -28.65
CA LYS A 18 36.28 5.78 -28.36
C LYS A 18 36.57 4.73 -29.44
N ARG A 19 35.59 4.38 -30.28
CA ARG A 19 35.73 3.34 -31.30
C ARG A 19 36.18 3.96 -32.63
N MET A 20 37.44 3.71 -33.00
CA MET A 20 38.04 4.17 -34.26
C MET A 20 37.31 3.66 -35.51
N GLU A 21 36.53 2.58 -35.40
CA GLU A 21 35.73 2.02 -36.50
C GLU A 21 34.49 2.87 -36.84
N LEU A 22 34.06 3.75 -35.93
CA LEU A 22 32.82 4.55 -36.07
C LEU A 22 33.10 6.00 -36.43
N THR A 23 34.35 6.35 -36.76
CA THR A 23 34.76 7.72 -37.06
C THR A 23 34.12 8.26 -38.35
N GLU A 24 33.78 7.39 -39.30
CA GLU A 24 33.05 7.76 -40.53
C GLU A 24 31.62 8.25 -40.27
N PHE A 25 31.02 7.89 -39.14
CA PHE A 25 29.66 8.29 -38.75
C PHE A 25 29.65 9.45 -37.74
N ASN A 26 30.80 10.12 -37.56
CA ASN A 26 30.94 11.25 -36.64
C ASN A 26 30.27 12.50 -37.23
N SER A 27 28.96 12.62 -37.02
CA SER A 27 28.16 13.78 -37.42
C SER A 27 27.68 14.53 -36.18
N ASP A 28 27.97 15.84 -36.13
CA ASP A 28 27.55 16.76 -35.06
C ASP A 28 26.06 17.14 -35.12
N SER A 29 25.33 16.69 -36.15
CA SER A 29 23.91 16.98 -36.30
C SER A 29 23.07 16.20 -35.29
N LYS A 30 22.21 16.90 -34.55
CA LYS A 30 21.19 16.30 -33.67
C LYS A 30 20.22 15.34 -34.41
N LEU A 31 20.11 15.48 -35.73
CA LEU A 31 19.25 14.66 -36.61
C LEU A 31 20.02 13.59 -37.39
N SER A 32 21.32 13.36 -37.10
CA SER A 32 22.04 12.23 -37.67
C SER A 32 21.34 10.93 -37.30
N ILE A 33 21.20 10.00 -38.26
CA ILE A 33 20.56 8.69 -38.06
C ILE A 33 21.19 7.97 -36.85
N MET A 34 22.51 8.07 -36.69
CA MET A 34 23.24 7.47 -35.56
C MET A 34 22.87 8.13 -34.22
N ASN A 35 22.75 9.46 -34.18
CA ASN A 35 22.36 10.19 -32.97
C ASN A 35 20.89 9.93 -32.62
N GLY A 36 20.01 9.83 -33.62
CA GLY A 36 18.61 9.43 -33.45
C GLY A 36 18.48 8.01 -32.88
N LEU A 37 19.21 7.03 -33.42
CA LEU A 37 19.24 5.67 -32.89
C LEU A 37 19.80 5.62 -31.47
N THR A 38 20.86 6.38 -31.19
CA THR A 38 21.46 6.46 -29.84
C THR A 38 20.45 7.06 -28.85
N TRP A 39 19.66 8.05 -29.26
CA TRP A 39 18.60 8.64 -28.43
C TRP A 39 17.46 7.65 -28.16
N VAL A 40 17.04 6.87 -29.16
CA VAL A 40 16.03 5.81 -28.99
C VAL A 40 16.52 4.73 -28.03
N VAL A 41 17.76 4.27 -28.17
CA VAL A 41 18.36 3.29 -27.25
C VAL A 41 18.48 3.86 -25.84
N ALA A 42 18.89 5.12 -25.69
CA ALA A 42 18.94 5.80 -24.39
C ALA A 42 17.55 5.87 -23.72
N ALA A 43 16.49 6.13 -24.50
CA ALA A 43 15.11 6.12 -24.00
C ALA A 43 14.65 4.72 -23.55
N ILE A 44 15.04 3.66 -24.28
CA ILE A 44 14.76 2.26 -23.89
C ILE A 44 15.48 1.91 -22.57
N ILE A 45 16.77 2.25 -22.45
CA ILE A 45 17.56 2.01 -21.23
C ILE A 45 16.97 2.76 -20.04
N HIS A 46 16.61 4.04 -20.22
CA HIS A 46 15.98 4.83 -19.16
C HIS A 46 14.64 4.22 -18.70
N SER A 47 13.82 3.75 -19.64
CA SER A 47 12.54 3.10 -19.34
C SER A 47 12.76 1.82 -18.53
N PHE A 48 13.77 1.03 -18.89
CA PHE A 48 14.14 -0.19 -18.16
C PHE A 48 14.68 0.11 -16.76
N GLU A 49 15.59 1.08 -16.60
CA GLU A 49 16.11 1.51 -15.30
C GLU A 49 15.00 2.03 -14.38
N THR A 50 14.03 2.75 -14.94
CA THR A 50 12.87 3.26 -14.18
C THR A 50 11.98 2.12 -13.69
N LEU A 51 11.78 1.09 -14.53
CA LEU A 51 11.05 -0.12 -14.11
C LEU A 51 11.79 -0.84 -12.97
N LEU A 52 13.12 -0.97 -13.07
CA LEU A 52 13.92 -1.60 -12.02
C LEU A 52 13.90 -0.82 -10.70
N ASP A 53 13.89 0.51 -10.73
CA ASP A 53 13.74 1.32 -9.53
C ASP A 53 12.40 1.07 -8.83
N ILE A 54 11.30 1.05 -9.59
CA ILE A 54 9.97 0.73 -9.04
C ILE A 54 9.96 -0.68 -8.47
N PHE A 55 10.52 -1.65 -9.19
CA PHE A 55 10.64 -3.02 -8.74
C PHE A 55 11.46 -3.15 -7.44
N ALA A 56 12.55 -2.39 -7.29
CA ALA A 56 13.36 -2.38 -6.07
C ALA A 56 12.57 -1.83 -4.87
N VAL A 57 11.73 -0.80 -5.09
CA VAL A 57 10.81 -0.27 -4.07
C VAL A 57 9.75 -1.31 -3.71
N ASP A 58 9.15 -1.97 -4.69
CA ASP A 58 8.13 -3.00 -4.47
C ASP A 58 8.67 -4.20 -3.69
N ILE A 59 9.88 -4.67 -4.02
CA ILE A 59 10.57 -5.71 -3.26
C ILE A 59 10.81 -5.25 -1.82
N SER A 60 11.33 -4.03 -1.63
CA SER A 60 11.64 -3.52 -0.30
C SER A 60 10.38 -3.44 0.56
N ASN A 61 9.27 -2.96 0.00
CA ASN A 61 7.96 -2.93 0.65
C ASN A 61 7.47 -4.35 0.98
N THR A 62 7.60 -5.29 0.04
CA THR A 62 7.22 -6.69 0.25
C THR A 62 8.02 -7.36 1.36
N ILE A 63 9.33 -7.10 1.41
CA ILE A 63 10.23 -7.61 2.46
C ILE A 63 9.87 -7.00 3.81
N ASN A 64 9.72 -5.68 3.88
CA ASN A 64 9.38 -4.97 5.11
C ASN A 64 8.03 -5.44 5.68
N ASN A 65 7.04 -5.69 4.82
CA ASN A 65 5.74 -6.23 5.21
C ASN A 65 5.79 -7.69 5.70
N ARG A 66 6.85 -8.45 5.35
CA ARG A 66 7.08 -9.82 5.83
C ARG A 66 7.82 -9.88 7.17
N ILE A 67 8.36 -8.77 7.68
CA ILE A 67 9.08 -8.79 8.95
C ILE A 67 8.07 -9.03 10.08
N ASN A 68 8.07 -10.26 10.60
CA ASN A 68 7.21 -10.67 11.69
C ASN A 68 7.45 -9.78 12.92
N GLY A 69 6.38 -9.36 13.59
CA GLY A 69 6.44 -8.61 14.85
C GLY A 69 6.41 -7.09 14.71
N THR A 70 6.38 -6.57 13.48
CA THR A 70 6.13 -5.14 13.24
C THR A 70 4.63 -4.80 13.40
N PRO A 71 4.27 -3.55 13.72
CA PRO A 71 2.86 -3.11 13.75
C PRO A 71 2.14 -3.37 12.43
N VAL A 72 2.85 -3.18 11.31
CA VAL A 72 2.36 -3.42 9.96
C VAL A 72 2.07 -4.90 9.73
N TYR A 73 2.93 -5.79 10.23
CA TYR A 73 2.68 -7.23 10.19
C TYR A 73 1.37 -7.62 10.89
N TYR A 74 1.11 -7.10 12.10
CA TYR A 74 -0.14 -7.39 12.82
C TYR A 74 -1.37 -6.83 12.11
N THR A 75 -1.24 -5.64 11.51
CA THR A 75 -2.29 -5.01 10.70
C THR A 75 -2.65 -5.88 9.51
N ASN A 76 -1.66 -6.33 8.74
CA ASN A 76 -1.84 -7.21 7.58
C ASN A 76 -2.38 -8.59 7.98
N ALA A 77 -1.95 -9.11 9.13
CA ALA A 77 -2.46 -10.38 9.65
C ALA A 77 -3.93 -10.29 10.05
N LEU A 78 -4.38 -9.16 10.61
CA LEU A 78 -5.79 -8.91 10.93
C LEU A 78 -6.65 -8.79 9.68
N LEU A 79 -6.17 -8.12 8.62
CA LEU A 79 -6.89 -8.07 7.34
C LEU A 79 -7.08 -9.45 6.70
N GLN A 80 -6.18 -10.39 7.00
CA GLN A 80 -6.25 -11.77 6.52
C GLN A 80 -7.06 -12.70 7.44
N TYR A 81 -7.58 -12.20 8.57
CA TYR A 81 -8.34 -13.02 9.51
C TYR A 81 -9.60 -13.61 8.85
N GLN A 82 -9.76 -14.92 8.98
CA GLN A 82 -10.92 -15.66 8.48
C GLN A 82 -11.71 -16.22 9.65
N LYS A 83 -12.98 -15.84 9.74
CA LYS A 83 -13.85 -16.29 10.83
C LYS A 83 -14.08 -17.80 10.77
N GLY A 84 -13.79 -18.49 11.88
CA GLY A 84 -14.07 -19.92 12.06
C GLY A 84 -13.01 -20.87 11.53
N ASP A 85 -12.00 -20.37 10.80
CA ASP A 85 -10.93 -21.21 10.27
C ASP A 85 -9.75 -21.27 11.25
N THR A 86 -9.12 -22.45 11.33
CA THR A 86 -7.97 -22.65 12.21
C THR A 86 -6.68 -22.22 11.54
N LEU A 87 -5.96 -21.33 12.21
CA LEU A 87 -4.61 -20.93 11.83
C LEU A 87 -3.66 -22.13 11.94
N SER A 88 -2.98 -22.47 10.84
CA SER A 88 -1.94 -23.49 10.81
C SER A 88 -0.56 -22.84 10.62
N VAL A 89 0.48 -23.54 11.08
CA VAL A 89 1.86 -23.13 10.76
C VAL A 89 2.09 -23.53 9.30
N ARG A 90 2.54 -22.57 8.49
CA ARG A 90 2.87 -22.82 7.08
C ARG A 90 4.00 -23.85 6.99
N GLU A 91 4.07 -24.60 5.89
CA GLU A 91 5.05 -25.68 5.70
C GLU A 91 6.52 -25.22 5.84
N ASP A 92 6.80 -23.93 5.65
CA ASP A 92 8.13 -23.34 5.86
C ASP A 92 8.45 -22.99 7.31
N GLY A 93 7.50 -23.14 8.25
CA GLY A 93 7.68 -22.92 9.69
C GLY A 93 7.86 -21.46 10.11
N LEU A 94 7.91 -20.52 9.16
CA LEU A 94 8.27 -19.12 9.41
C LEU A 94 7.06 -18.20 9.59
N ALA A 95 5.86 -18.66 9.20
CA ALA A 95 4.66 -17.87 9.28
C ALA A 95 3.44 -18.72 9.62
N PHE A 96 2.45 -18.07 10.22
CA PHE A 96 1.11 -18.61 10.35
C PHE A 96 0.29 -18.29 9.11
N GLY A 97 -0.51 -19.24 8.65
CA GLY A 97 -1.37 -19.07 7.49
C GLY A 97 -2.62 -19.93 7.57
N TYR A 98 -3.54 -19.69 6.64
CA TYR A 98 -4.71 -20.54 6.46
C TYR A 98 -4.46 -21.51 5.31
N SER A 99 -4.91 -22.76 5.46
CA SER A 99 -4.78 -23.78 4.42
C SER A 99 -5.66 -23.51 3.20
N ASN A 100 -6.79 -22.82 3.39
CA ASN A 100 -7.66 -22.33 2.33
C ASN A 100 -7.94 -20.83 2.57
N ILE A 101 -7.90 -20.04 1.50
CA ILE A 101 -8.15 -18.60 1.55
C ILE A 101 -9.55 -18.37 0.98
N ASP A 102 -10.49 -18.07 1.87
CA ASP A 102 -11.86 -17.70 1.57
C ASP A 102 -12.07 -16.21 1.91
N GLU A 103 -12.20 -15.39 0.86
CA GLU A 103 -12.39 -13.96 1.01
C GLU A 103 -13.75 -13.61 1.63
N THR A 104 -14.75 -14.50 1.55
CA THR A 104 -16.08 -14.26 2.13
C THR A 104 -16.08 -14.33 3.65
N LYS A 105 -15.09 -15.01 4.24
CA LYS A 105 -14.91 -15.11 5.69
C LYS A 105 -14.08 -13.99 6.29
N ARG A 106 -13.49 -13.12 5.45
CA ARG A 106 -12.72 -11.96 5.89
C ARG A 106 -13.67 -10.85 6.32
N MET A 107 -13.86 -10.73 7.63
CA MET A 107 -14.76 -9.70 8.18
C MET A 107 -14.10 -8.33 8.35
N ILE A 108 -12.78 -8.28 8.52
CA ILE A 108 -12.05 -7.04 8.82
C ILE A 108 -11.67 -6.36 7.52
N THR A 109 -12.20 -5.17 7.28
CA THR A 109 -11.95 -4.41 6.04
C THR A 109 -10.92 -3.31 6.24
N GLN A 110 -10.89 -2.71 7.43
CA GLN A 110 -9.98 -1.61 7.76
C GLN A 110 -9.28 -1.88 9.10
N VAL A 111 -7.96 -1.65 9.12
CA VAL A 111 -7.15 -1.71 10.35
C VAL A 111 -6.24 -0.50 10.41
N SER A 112 -6.13 0.10 11.58
CA SER A 112 -5.10 1.11 11.88
C SER A 112 -4.39 0.74 13.19
N TYR A 113 -3.15 1.18 13.32
CA TYR A 113 -2.35 0.92 14.51
C TYR A 113 -1.88 2.23 15.15
N THR A 114 -1.72 2.22 16.46
CA THR A 114 -1.12 3.30 17.22
C THR A 114 -0.27 2.70 18.32
N GLU A 115 0.96 3.16 18.44
CA GLU A 115 1.82 2.82 19.57
C GLU A 115 1.55 3.82 20.68
N SER A 116 0.94 3.36 21.77
CA SER A 116 0.79 4.16 22.98
C SER A 116 2.08 4.04 23.77
N VAL A 117 2.84 5.14 23.79
CA VAL A 117 3.96 5.33 24.71
C VAL A 117 3.41 6.17 25.86
N ASP A 118 3.48 5.64 27.07
CA ASP A 118 3.03 6.33 28.27
C ASP A 118 4.28 6.66 29.08
N ASP A 119 4.52 7.95 29.37
CA ASP A 119 5.74 8.40 30.05
C ASP A 119 5.92 7.78 31.45
N HIS A 120 4.84 7.24 32.04
CA HIS A 120 4.87 6.54 33.32
C HIS A 120 5.00 5.01 33.20
N ASN A 121 4.68 4.43 32.04
CA ASN A 121 4.82 3.01 31.77
C ASN A 121 5.95 2.79 30.75
N LEU A 122 7.06 2.22 31.22
CA LEU A 122 8.18 1.82 30.35
C LEU A 122 7.78 0.82 29.25
N ASP A 123 6.64 0.14 29.41
CA ASP A 123 6.11 -0.80 28.43
C ASP A 123 5.19 -0.09 27.42
N SER A 124 5.64 0.01 26.18
CA SER A 124 4.82 0.45 25.05
C SER A 124 3.70 -0.57 24.75
N LYS A 125 2.51 -0.06 24.40
CA LYS A 125 1.34 -0.86 24.05
C LYS A 125 0.97 -0.60 22.60
N LEU A 126 0.86 -1.68 21.81
CA LEU A 126 0.36 -1.59 20.44
C LEU A 126 -1.17 -1.69 20.45
N VAL A 127 -1.84 -0.62 20.05
CA VAL A 127 -3.29 -0.57 19.91
C VAL A 127 -3.65 -0.74 18.44
N LEU A 128 -4.42 -1.78 18.12
CA LEU A 128 -4.92 -2.10 16.78
C LEU A 128 -6.41 -1.79 16.73
N LYS A 129 -6.80 -0.77 15.98
CA LYS A 129 -8.20 -0.41 15.75
C LYS A 129 -8.71 -1.13 14.52
N ILE A 130 -9.80 -1.86 14.65
CA ILE A 130 -10.40 -2.65 13.56
C ILE A 130 -11.83 -2.21 13.27
N ALA A 131 -12.23 -2.27 12.00
CA ALA A 131 -13.58 -2.00 11.55
C ALA A 131 -14.00 -2.97 10.42
N THR A 132 -15.31 -3.08 10.23
CA THR A 132 -15.93 -3.84 9.14
C THR A 132 -16.82 -2.94 8.29
N GLY A 133 -17.14 -3.34 7.06
CA GLY A 133 -17.98 -2.57 6.14
C GLY A 133 -17.20 -1.90 5.00
N GLU A 134 -17.93 -1.12 4.21
CA GLU A 134 -17.40 -0.45 3.02
C GLU A 134 -16.80 0.92 3.37
N LYS A 135 -15.94 1.42 2.49
CA LYS A 135 -15.37 2.76 2.63
C LYS A 135 -16.51 3.80 2.66
N GLY A 136 -16.54 4.63 3.71
CA GLY A 136 -17.62 5.58 3.97
C GLY A 136 -18.74 5.07 4.90
N ASN A 137 -18.86 3.74 5.09
CA ASN A 137 -19.85 3.11 5.97
C ASN A 137 -19.19 2.02 6.84
N LEU A 138 -18.15 2.41 7.58
CA LEU A 138 -17.47 1.52 8.52
C LEU A 138 -18.30 1.37 9.79
N THR A 139 -18.47 0.14 10.24
CA THR A 139 -19.18 -0.19 11.48
C THR A 139 -18.25 -0.89 12.48
N ALA A 140 -18.58 -0.72 13.76
CA ALA A 140 -17.86 -1.39 14.83
C ALA A 140 -18.14 -2.90 14.80
N ILE A 141 -17.12 -3.68 15.15
CA ILE A 141 -17.23 -5.12 15.32
C ILE A 141 -17.81 -5.40 16.70
N SER A 142 -18.78 -6.31 16.78
CA SER A 142 -19.42 -6.67 18.05
C SER A 142 -18.43 -7.30 19.04
N LYS A 143 -18.69 -7.14 20.34
CA LYS A 143 -17.80 -7.64 21.40
C LYS A 143 -17.62 -9.17 21.36
N GLU A 144 -18.62 -9.90 20.88
CA GLU A 144 -18.57 -11.36 20.74
C GLU A 144 -17.57 -11.77 19.65
N GLU A 145 -17.52 -11.03 18.54
CA GLU A 145 -16.60 -11.26 17.43
C GLU A 145 -15.17 -10.80 17.75
N LEU A 146 -14.99 -9.89 18.72
CA LEU A 146 -13.66 -9.49 19.20
C LEU A 146 -12.94 -10.61 19.95
N VAL A 147 -13.64 -11.55 20.59
CA VAL A 147 -13.02 -12.65 21.35
C VAL A 147 -12.17 -13.57 20.46
N PRO A 148 -12.68 -14.11 19.34
CA PRO A 148 -11.87 -14.94 18.45
C PRO A 148 -10.77 -14.14 17.73
N ILE A 149 -10.99 -12.86 17.43
CA ILE A 149 -9.95 -11.98 16.85
C ILE A 149 -8.80 -11.76 17.83
N ASN A 150 -9.10 -11.50 19.11
CA ASN A 150 -8.09 -11.41 20.16
C ASN A 150 -7.33 -12.73 20.33
N SER A 151 -8.03 -13.87 20.24
CA SER A 151 -7.40 -15.19 20.29
C SER A 151 -6.46 -15.43 19.12
N TYR A 152 -6.82 -14.95 17.91
CA TYR A 152 -5.98 -15.00 16.72
C TYR A 152 -4.71 -14.17 16.89
N ILE A 153 -4.83 -12.91 17.30
CA ILE A 153 -3.66 -12.05 17.59
C ILE A 153 -2.75 -12.65 18.66
N ASN A 154 -3.34 -13.24 19.71
CA ASN A 154 -2.57 -13.87 20.78
C ASN A 154 -1.79 -15.12 20.32
N LYS A 155 -2.18 -15.79 19.23
CA LYS A 155 -1.42 -16.90 18.64
C LYS A 155 -0.23 -16.41 17.81
N ILE A 156 -0.38 -15.29 17.11
CA ILE A 156 0.66 -14.75 16.22
C ILE A 156 1.62 -13.77 16.90
N LYS A 157 1.23 -13.19 18.04
CA LYS A 157 2.05 -12.22 18.76
C LYS A 157 3.35 -12.86 19.28
N PHE A 158 4.41 -12.06 19.31
CA PHE A 158 5.64 -12.48 19.97
C PHE A 158 5.47 -12.38 21.48
N ALA A 159 6.19 -13.25 22.21
CA ALA A 159 6.24 -13.19 23.65
C ALA A 159 6.81 -11.82 24.09
N GLY A 160 6.14 -11.19 25.06
CA GLY A 160 6.51 -9.87 25.57
C GLY A 160 5.82 -8.69 24.88
N THR A 161 5.21 -8.87 23.70
CA THR A 161 4.47 -7.77 23.04
C THR A 161 3.08 -7.58 23.64
N ARG A 162 2.79 -6.37 24.15
CA ARG A 162 1.46 -5.99 24.60
C ARG A 162 0.65 -5.45 23.41
N VAL A 163 -0.28 -6.27 22.92
CA VAL A 163 -1.18 -5.91 21.82
C VAL A 163 -2.61 -5.84 22.35
N GLU A 164 -3.32 -4.79 22.01
CA GLU A 164 -4.75 -4.64 22.28
C GLU A 164 -5.50 -4.38 20.99
N VAL A 165 -6.56 -5.15 20.75
CA VAL A 165 -7.45 -4.96 19.61
C VAL A 165 -8.71 -4.28 20.11
N VAL A 166 -9.03 -3.13 19.53
CA VAL A 166 -10.24 -2.36 19.85
C VAL A 166 -11.07 -2.11 18.60
N SER A 167 -12.39 -2.07 18.77
CA SER A 167 -13.32 -1.61 17.74
C SER A 167 -14.31 -0.69 18.43
N TYR A 168 -14.39 0.56 17.96
CA TYR A 168 -15.28 1.58 18.48
C TYR A 168 -16.25 1.99 17.39
N GLU A 169 -17.40 2.51 17.80
CA GLU A 169 -18.34 3.15 16.88
C GLU A 169 -17.66 4.31 16.17
N GLY A 170 -18.00 4.51 14.90
CA GLY A 170 -17.48 5.60 14.10
C GLY A 170 -17.93 6.96 14.61
N ASP A 171 -17.09 7.97 14.43
CA ASP A 171 -17.47 9.35 14.68
C ASP A 171 -18.51 9.81 13.65
N VAL A 172 -19.60 10.41 14.11
CA VAL A 172 -20.63 10.96 13.21
C VAL A 172 -20.19 12.35 12.76
N LEU A 173 -19.75 12.46 11.51
CA LEU A 173 -19.42 13.74 10.88
C LEU A 173 -20.66 14.31 10.20
N VAL A 174 -21.05 15.53 10.60
CA VAL A 174 -22.14 16.28 9.95
C VAL A 174 -21.54 17.49 9.22
N PRO A 175 -21.15 17.36 7.95
CA PRO A 175 -20.56 18.47 7.21
C PRO A 175 -21.62 19.51 6.87
N MET A 176 -21.33 20.77 7.17
CA MET A 176 -22.17 21.91 6.77
C MET A 176 -21.65 22.46 5.45
N VAL A 177 -22.41 22.26 4.36
CA VAL A 177 -21.98 22.65 3.01
C VAL A 177 -23.02 23.60 2.40
N THR A 178 -22.55 24.67 1.76
CA THR A 178 -23.37 25.54 0.91
C THR A 178 -23.04 25.23 -0.54
N VAL A 179 -24.02 24.78 -1.31
CA VAL A 179 -23.84 24.37 -2.71
C VAL A 179 -24.64 25.31 -3.61
N PHE A 180 -23.96 25.89 -4.60
CA PHE A 180 -24.61 26.64 -5.68
C PHE A 180 -24.77 25.71 -6.88
N TYR A 181 -25.99 25.57 -7.39
CA TYR A 181 -26.33 24.68 -8.48
C TYR A 181 -27.29 25.36 -9.47
N ASP A 182 -27.45 24.77 -10.66
CA ASP A 182 -28.37 25.27 -11.69
C ASP A 182 -29.83 25.06 -11.26
N GLY A 183 -30.62 26.13 -11.24
CA GLY A 183 -32.04 26.10 -10.85
C GLY A 183 -32.94 25.28 -11.77
N ALA A 184 -32.44 24.82 -12.93
CA ALA A 184 -33.15 23.86 -13.79
C ALA A 184 -33.16 22.43 -13.22
N ILE A 185 -32.30 22.11 -12.25
CA ILE A 185 -32.21 20.79 -11.62
C ILE A 185 -33.06 20.79 -10.34
N PRO A 186 -33.93 19.78 -10.11
CA PRO A 186 -34.67 19.67 -8.86
C PRO A 186 -33.77 19.55 -7.64
N GLU A 187 -34.10 20.23 -6.55
CA GLU A 187 -33.28 20.23 -5.33
C GLU A 187 -33.06 18.82 -4.78
N ALA A 188 -34.10 17.98 -4.83
CA ALA A 188 -34.05 16.59 -4.35
C ALA A 188 -32.96 15.75 -5.06
N GLU A 189 -32.74 15.99 -6.35
CA GLU A 189 -31.71 15.27 -7.12
C GLU A 189 -30.30 15.71 -6.70
N ILE A 190 -30.13 17.00 -6.38
CA ILE A 190 -28.85 17.53 -5.87
C ILE A 190 -28.53 16.98 -4.49
N TYR A 191 -29.51 16.89 -3.58
CA TYR A 191 -29.31 16.29 -2.26
C TYR A 191 -28.84 14.84 -2.34
N THR A 192 -29.50 14.00 -3.16
CA THR A 192 -29.09 12.60 -3.35
C THR A 192 -27.67 12.51 -3.92
N LYS A 193 -27.35 13.33 -4.94
CA LYS A 193 -25.99 13.36 -5.53
C LYS A 193 -24.92 13.78 -4.54
N ILE A 194 -25.21 14.74 -3.67
CA ILE A 194 -24.30 15.17 -2.60
C ILE A 194 -24.09 14.02 -1.61
N GLU A 195 -25.16 13.36 -1.19
CA GLU A 195 -25.08 12.24 -0.24
C GLU A 195 -24.28 11.06 -0.82
N ASP A 196 -24.54 10.68 -2.06
CA ASP A 196 -23.80 9.62 -2.75
C ASP A 196 -22.32 9.96 -2.91
N LYS A 197 -22.00 11.24 -3.17
CA LYS A 197 -20.61 11.70 -3.22
C LYS A 197 -19.95 11.73 -1.85
N LEU A 198 -20.66 12.11 -0.80
CA LEU A 198 -20.13 12.08 0.56
C LEU A 198 -19.82 10.65 1.01
N LYS A 199 -20.63 9.66 0.63
CA LYS A 199 -20.40 8.24 0.94
C LYS A 199 -19.15 7.64 0.28
N LEU A 200 -18.63 8.23 -0.80
CA LEU A 200 -17.42 7.75 -1.47
C LEU A 200 -16.12 8.15 -0.76
N TYR A 201 -16.17 9.13 0.13
CA TYR A 201 -15.01 9.68 0.83
C TYR A 201 -14.96 9.18 2.27
#